data_AF-A0A2S6N6Y4-F1
#
_entry.id   AF-A0A2S6N6Y4-F1
#
_cell.length_a   1.000
_cell.length_b   1.000
_cell.length_c   1.000
_cell.angle_alpha   90.00
_cell.angle_beta   90.00
_cell.angle_gamma   90.00
#
_symmetry.space_group_name_H-M   'P 1'
#
loop_
_entity.id
_entity.type
_entity.pdbx_description
1 polymer ?
#
loop_
_entity_poly.entity_id
_entity_poly.type
_entity_poly.pdbx_seq_one_letter_code
_entity_poly.pdbx_strand_id
1 'polypeptide(L)'
;MNIDPIKQRLAARKLVADRLATDLIMDCERAASGRNSGRVNPAQWNGTDWRRYVHAAAHSPAALHLPALYASIGEIETTLVHG
;
A
#
# COMPACT_ATOMS: atom_id res chain seq x y z
N MET A 1 1.38 31.81 -4.66
CA MET A 1 0.42 30.87 -4.04
C MET A 1 1.15 30.20 -2.88
N ASN A 2 0.90 30.63 -1.64
CA ASN A 2 1.60 30.08 -0.47
C ASN A 2 0.86 28.80 -0.08
N ILE A 3 1.37 27.64 -0.50
CA ILE A 3 0.75 26.37 -0.14
C ILE A 3 1.08 26.11 1.32
N ASP A 4 0.04 25.95 2.13
CA ASP A 4 0.15 25.63 3.55
C ASP A 4 1.11 24.43 3.75
N PRO A 5 2.20 24.59 4.53
CA PRO A 5 3.20 23.55 4.73
C PRO A 5 2.62 22.27 5.34
N ILE A 6 1.54 22.37 6.11
CA ILE A 6 0.85 21.21 6.69
C ILE A 6 0.13 20.43 5.58
N LYS A 7 -0.53 21.12 4.65
CA LYS A 7 -1.18 20.50 3.48
C LYS A 7 -0.17 19.86 2.54
N GLN A 8 1.00 20.48 2.35
CA GLN A 8 2.10 19.88 1.57
C GLN A 8 2.60 18.58 2.22
N ARG A 9 2.83 18.59 3.54
CA ARG A 9 3.26 17.40 4.28
C ARG A 9 2.24 16.28 4.22
N LEU A 10 0.94 16.61 4.32
CA LEU A 10 -0.14 15.63 4.16
C LEU A 10 -0.14 15.01 2.75
N ALA A 11 -0.07 15.83 1.70
CA ALA A 11 -0.03 15.35 0.33
C ALA A 11 1.17 14.45 0.06
N ALA A 12 2.36 14.82 0.56
CA ALA A 12 3.56 14.01 0.44
C ALA A 12 3.41 12.64 1.11
N ARG A 13 2.81 12.58 2.30
CA ARG A 13 2.59 11.30 2.99
C ARG A 13 1.58 10.40 2.30
N LYS A 14 0.47 10.96 1.81
CA LYS A 14 -0.50 10.21 1.02
C LYS A 14 0.15 9.62 -0.23
N LEU A 15 0.96 10.40 -0.95
CA LEU A 15 1.70 9.91 -2.12
C LEU A 15 2.65 8.75 -1.77
N VAL A 16 3.34 8.81 -0.62
CA VAL A 16 4.20 7.71 -0.17
C VAL A 16 3.37 6.48 0.19
N ALA A 17 2.21 6.64 0.83
CA ALA A 17 1.32 5.53 1.17
C ALA A 17 0.78 4.86 -0.10
N ASP A 18 0.37 5.63 -1.09
CA ASP A 18 -0.13 5.10 -2.37
C ASP A 18 0.94 4.31 -3.11
N ARG A 19 2.19 4.79 -3.11
CA ARG A 19 3.33 4.07 -3.70
C ARG A 19 3.60 2.76 -2.98
N LEU A 20 3.70 2.79 -1.64
CA LEU A 20 3.93 1.58 -0.85
C LEU A 20 2.79 0.56 -0.99
N ALA A 21 1.54 1.01 -1.05
CA ALA A 21 0.39 0.14 -1.27
C ALA A 21 0.42 -0.49 -2.67
N THR A 22 0.82 0.28 -3.70
CA THR A 22 1.00 -0.23 -5.06
C THR A 22 2.11 -1.28 -5.11
N ASP A 23 3.27 -1.00 -4.52
CA ASP A 23 4.40 -1.93 -4.48
C ASP A 23 4.01 -3.23 -3.76
N LEU A 24 3.30 -3.13 -2.64
CA LEU A 24 2.76 -4.27 -1.90
C LEU A 24 1.87 -5.14 -2.80
N ILE A 25 0.89 -4.54 -3.49
CA ILE A 25 -0.03 -5.26 -4.38
C ILE A 25 0.75 -5.96 -5.49
N MET A 26 1.66 -5.26 -6.16
CA MET A 26 2.46 -5.79 -7.26
C MET A 26 3.33 -6.97 -6.83
N ASP A 27 3.95 -6.90 -5.65
CA ASP A 27 4.75 -8.01 -5.11
C ASP A 27 3.88 -9.22 -4.75
N CYS A 28 2.69 -8.99 -4.19
CA CYS A 28 1.76 -10.07 -3.86
C CYS A 28 1.20 -10.74 -5.13
N GLU A 29 0.85 -9.96 -6.15
CA GLU A 29 0.41 -10.46 -7.46
C GLU A 29 1.51 -11.24 -8.18
N ARG A 30 2.75 -10.75 -8.13
CA ARG A 30 3.92 -11.45 -8.68
C ARG A 30 4.16 -12.78 -7.95
N ALA A 31 4.04 -12.80 -6.63
CA ALA A 31 4.18 -14.02 -5.84
C ALA A 31 3.07 -15.05 -6.15
N ALA A 32 1.83 -14.59 -6.34
CA ALA A 32 0.69 -15.43 -6.66
C ALA A 32 0.77 -16.01 -8.07
N SER A 33 1.02 -15.17 -9.08
CA SER A 33 1.08 -15.56 -10.49
C SER A 33 2.37 -16.34 -10.85
N GLY A 34 3.45 -16.16 -10.10
CA GLY A 34 4.74 -16.79 -10.36
C GLY A 34 5.33 -16.39 -11.72
N ARG A 35 5.98 -17.32 -12.43
CA ARG A 35 6.46 -17.11 -13.81
C ARG A 35 5.39 -17.36 -14.89
N ASN A 36 4.19 -17.78 -14.50
CA ASN A 36 3.13 -18.13 -15.44
C ASN A 36 2.24 -16.92 -15.71
N SER A 37 2.50 -16.26 -16.84
CA SER A 37 1.69 -15.14 -17.37
C SER A 37 0.23 -15.51 -17.69
N GLY A 38 -0.14 -16.80 -17.65
CA GLY A 38 -1.51 -17.27 -17.85
C GLY A 38 -2.46 -17.08 -16.67
N ARG A 39 -1.95 -16.71 -15.48
CA ARG A 39 -2.77 -16.48 -14.27
C ARG A 39 -2.57 -15.08 -13.69
N VAL A 40 -2.51 -14.09 -14.58
CA VAL A 40 -2.44 -12.68 -14.15
C VAL A 40 -3.78 -12.21 -13.57
N ASN A 41 -4.90 -12.81 -13.99
CA ASN A 41 -6.22 -12.47 -13.48
C ASN A 41 -6.48 -13.14 -12.11
N PRO A 42 -6.67 -12.36 -11.01
CA PRO A 42 -6.97 -12.91 -9.68
C PRO A 42 -8.25 -13.75 -9.63
N ALA A 43 -9.21 -13.51 -10.53
CA ALA A 43 -10.43 -14.32 -10.62
C ALA A 43 -10.16 -15.79 -11.02
N GLN A 44 -8.98 -16.08 -11.57
CA GLN A 44 -8.56 -17.42 -12.00
C GLN A 44 -7.61 -18.10 -11.00
N TRP A 45 -7.27 -17.42 -9.90
CA TRP A 45 -6.35 -17.94 -8.89
C TRP A 45 -7.00 -19.08 -8.11
N ASN A 46 -6.22 -20.15 -7.92
CA ASN A 46 -6.63 -21.24 -7.04
C ASN A 46 -6.18 -20.98 -5.59
N GLY A 47 -6.53 -21.89 -4.69
CA GLY A 47 -6.17 -21.75 -3.28
C GLY A 47 -4.67 -21.67 -2.98
N THR A 48 -3.80 -22.21 -3.85
CA THR A 48 -2.34 -22.10 -3.71
C THR A 48 -1.86 -20.70 -4.12
N ASP A 49 -2.40 -20.15 -5.21
CA ASP A 49 -2.07 -18.80 -5.69
C ASP A 49 -2.46 -17.75 -4.62
N TRP A 50 -3.67 -17.88 -4.05
CA TRP A 50 -4.10 -17.03 -2.92
C TRP A 50 -3.24 -17.18 -1.67
N ARG A 51 -2.78 -18.41 -1.35
CA ARG A 51 -1.88 -18.63 -0.21
C ARG A 51 -0.54 -17.93 -0.40
N ARG A 52 -0.01 -17.93 -1.62
CA ARG A 52 1.22 -17.19 -1.99
C ARG A 52 1.02 -15.69 -1.89
N TYR A 53 -0.12 -15.18 -2.36
CA TYR A 53 -0.50 -13.77 -2.21
C TYR A 53 -0.46 -13.34 -0.75
N VAL A 54 -1.20 -14.04 0.12
CA VAL A 54 -1.30 -13.72 1.55
C VAL A 54 0.06 -13.85 2.24
N HIS A 55 0.83 -14.89 1.91
CA HIS A 55 2.17 -15.07 2.46
C HIS A 55 3.10 -13.91 2.07
N ALA A 56 3.06 -13.46 0.81
CA ALA A 56 3.84 -12.31 0.36
C ALA A 56 3.40 -11.03 1.06
N ALA A 57 2.09 -10.82 1.22
CA ALA A 57 1.55 -9.66 1.93
C ALA A 57 2.04 -9.59 3.38
N ALA A 58 2.03 -10.72 4.09
CA ALA A 58 2.47 -10.82 5.48
C ALA A 58 3.96 -10.55 5.68
N HIS A 59 4.79 -10.79 4.66
CA HIS A 59 6.25 -10.65 4.73
C HIS A 59 6.80 -9.48 3.92
N SER A 60 5.94 -8.66 3.31
CA SER A 60 6.37 -7.51 2.53
C SER A 60 6.86 -6.39 3.44
N PRO A 61 8.02 -5.78 3.15
CA PRO A 61 8.48 -4.57 3.86
C PRO A 61 7.45 -3.44 3.79
N ALA A 62 6.72 -3.29 2.68
CA ALA A 62 5.69 -2.27 2.54
C ALA A 62 4.53 -2.45 3.54
N ALA A 63 4.11 -3.69 3.79
CA ALA A 63 3.06 -4.01 4.76
C ALA A 63 3.46 -3.62 6.20
N LEU A 64 4.75 -3.66 6.53
CA LEU A 64 5.27 -3.26 7.84
C LEU A 64 5.25 -1.73 8.03
N HIS A 65 5.41 -0.95 6.96
CA HIS A 65 5.51 0.52 7.04
C HIS A 65 4.17 1.24 6.87
N LEU A 66 3.20 0.64 6.17
CA LEU A 66 1.89 1.25 5.91
C LEU A 66 1.11 1.64 7.18
N PRO A 67 1.05 0.83 8.26
CA PRO A 67 0.29 1.20 9.47
C PRO A 67 0.79 2.49 10.11
N ALA A 68 2.11 2.63 10.27
CA ALA A 68 2.71 3.83 10.85
C ALA A 68 2.48 5.07 9.96
N LEU A 69 2.49 4.89 8.65
CA LEU A 69 2.26 5.98 7.71
C LEU A 69 0.79 6.44 7.71
N TYR A 70 -0.17 5.52 7.76
CA TYR A 70 -1.59 5.86 7.88
C TYR A 70 -1.93 6.51 9.22
N ALA A 71 -1.31 6.07 10.32
CA ALA A 71 -1.44 6.75 11.61
C ALA A 71 -0.97 8.21 11.51
N SER A 72 0.21 8.45 10.91
CA SER A 72 0.72 9.81 10.76
C SER A 72 -0.07 10.69 9.78
N ILE A 73 -0.76 10.10 8.79
CA ILE A 73 -1.73 10.80 7.94
C ILE A 73 -2.93 11.24 8.78
N GLY A 74 -3.52 10.34 9.56
CA GLY A 74 -4.67 10.61 10.42
C GLY A 74 -4.40 11.68 11.48
N GLU A 75 -3.20 11.71 12.07
CA GLU A 75 -2.75 12.76 12.99
C GLU A 75 -2.77 14.16 12.34
N ILE A 76 -2.24 14.26 11.10
CA ILE A 76 -2.23 15.54 10.37
C ILE A 76 -3.65 15.97 10.01
N GLU A 77 -4.48 15.04 9.53
CA GLU A 77 -5.87 15.34 9.17
C GLU A 77 -6.67 15.81 10.39
N THR A 78 -6.49 15.16 11.54
CA THR A 78 -7.11 15.58 12.80
C THR A 78 -6.68 17.00 13.18
N THR A 79 -5.39 17.31 13.03
CA THR A 79 -4.84 18.64 13.31
C THR A 79 -5.40 19.71 12.37
N LEU A 80 -5.62 19.40 11.09
CA LEU A 80 -6.21 20.32 10.11
C LEU A 80 -7.71 20.57 10.33
N VAL A 81 -8.42 19.65 10.99
CA VAL A 81 -9.85 19.78 11.29
C VAL A 81 -10.10 20.59 12.58
N HIS A 82 -9.17 20.51 13.54
CA HIS A 82 -9.34 21.09 14.88
C HIS A 82 -8.43 22.29 15.18
N GLY A 83 -7.52 22.64 14.27
CA GLY A 83 -6.63 23.80 14.36
C GLY A 83 -7.07 24.94 13.45
#